data_AF-A0A0F7P8W4-F1
#
_entry.id   AF-A0A0F7P8W4-F1
#
_cell.length_a   1.000
_cell.length_b   1.000
_cell.length_c   1.000
_cell.angle_alpha   90.00
_cell.angle_beta   90.00
_cell.angle_gamma   90.00
#
_symmetry.space_group_name_H-M   'P 1'
#
loop_
_entity.id
_entity.type
_entity.pdbx_description
1 polymer ?
#
loop_
_entity_poly.entity_id
_entity_poly.type
_entity_poly.pdbx_seq_one_letter_code
_entity_poly.pdbx_strand_id
1 'polypeptide(L)'
;MWPVWLRSEYRHFIRIFPNGDAGCELFLTDSVRKNRYDISSTPVEVRFDLPGTRRITHMSELSFRGIDIGRVEPGEDLVEPLVETTNDEYPLQDGDVVVITSKVVSTAETRFVAADSVTVTDRDERVADVTGLDPREVAVIYEESEVLGAIPVGDIGKDLLLEQAVDTETAEEAIERMPAALLTDRNGRLCTNAGVDWSNSPEGMMTLLPEDPDASAREIREQLEDRTGADLAVILADSEIMGSGSMDLAVGCSGIEAIDSNFARTDLYGEPKVGGVDLVANEITAGSALLFGQTDERIPVVVARGLDYEDGEGVPNAGGLIRRGLRKTIQLTTRLKAREWF
;
A
#
# COMPACT_ATOMS: atom_id res chain seq x y z
N MET A 1 36.10 25.22 7.04
CA MET A 1 35.69 24.80 5.69
C MET A 1 36.54 25.52 4.66
N TRP A 2 37.13 24.81 3.70
CA TRP A 2 37.93 25.40 2.63
C TRP A 2 37.04 25.67 1.41
N PRO A 3 37.23 26.78 0.67
CA PRO A 3 36.39 27.11 -0.49
C PRO A 3 36.58 26.09 -1.63
N VAL A 4 35.48 25.72 -2.28
CA VAL A 4 35.46 24.83 -3.45
C VAL A 4 35.40 25.69 -4.72
N TRP A 5 36.19 25.33 -5.73
CA TRP A 5 36.17 25.96 -7.05
C TRP A 5 35.51 25.03 -8.06
N LEU A 6 34.45 25.50 -8.71
CA LEU A 6 33.81 24.81 -9.83
C LEU A 6 34.11 25.56 -11.12
N ARG A 7 34.46 24.80 -12.16
CA ARG A 7 34.77 25.30 -13.49
C ARG A 7 33.54 25.11 -14.37
N SER A 8 32.91 26.18 -14.82
CA SER A 8 31.80 26.06 -15.78
C SER A 8 32.32 25.76 -17.18
N GLU A 9 31.47 25.16 -18.02
CA GLU A 9 31.76 24.85 -19.42
C GLU A 9 32.17 26.09 -20.26
N TYR A 10 31.88 27.30 -19.77
CA TYR A 10 32.18 28.57 -20.43
C TYR A 10 33.40 29.31 -19.86
N ARG A 11 34.36 28.63 -19.20
CA ARG A 11 35.60 29.20 -18.62
C ARG A 11 35.43 30.22 -17.49
N HIS A 12 34.32 30.21 -16.77
CA HIS A 12 34.14 31.03 -15.57
C HIS A 12 34.52 30.23 -14.31
N PHE A 13 35.18 30.88 -13.36
CA PHE A 13 35.52 30.29 -12.07
C PHE A 13 34.51 30.77 -11.02
N ILE A 14 33.74 29.85 -10.45
CA ILE A 14 32.75 30.15 -9.41
C ILE A 14 33.38 29.79 -8.06
N ARG A 15 33.40 30.76 -7.15
CA ARG A 15 33.91 30.59 -5.79
C ARG A 15 32.73 30.56 -4.81
N ILE A 16 32.54 29.45 -4.12
CA ILE A 16 31.42 29.25 -3.20
C ILE A 16 31.92 29.35 -1.76
N PHE A 17 31.27 30.18 -0.95
CA PHE A 17 31.49 30.27 0.49
C PHE A 17 30.33 29.58 1.22
N PRO A 18 30.58 28.55 2.04
CA PRO A 18 29.54 28.01 2.90
C PRO A 18 29.32 28.97 4.06
N ASN A 19 28.13 29.57 4.16
CA ASN A 19 27.64 30.16 5.40
C ASN A 19 26.74 29.14 6.10
N GLY A 20 26.93 28.98 7.41
CA GLY A 20 26.11 28.07 8.22
C GLY A 20 24.62 28.41 8.10
N ASP A 21 23.82 27.35 8.16
CA ASP A 21 22.36 27.27 8.05
C ASP A 21 21.73 28.07 6.89
N ALA A 22 21.64 27.36 5.76
CA ALA A 22 20.70 27.56 4.66
C ALA A 22 20.94 28.72 3.65
N GLY A 23 22.18 29.15 3.41
CA GLY A 23 22.47 30.07 2.30
C GLY A 23 23.86 29.93 1.68
N CYS A 24 23.93 29.93 0.35
CA CYS A 24 25.17 30.12 -0.41
C CYS A 24 25.14 31.50 -1.09
N GLU A 25 26.15 32.34 -0.85
CA GLU A 25 26.36 33.56 -1.64
C GLU A 25 27.27 33.27 -2.84
N LEU A 26 26.85 33.71 -4.02
CA LEU A 26 27.56 33.47 -5.29
C LEU A 26 28.19 34.79 -5.77
N PHE A 27 29.54 34.84 -5.79
CA PHE A 27 30.26 35.99 -6.31
C PHE A 27 30.83 35.66 -7.70
N LEU A 28 30.27 36.28 -8.73
CA LEU A 28 30.85 36.26 -10.08
C LEU A 28 31.93 37.35 -10.16
N THR A 29 33.22 36.98 -10.11
CA THR A 29 34.29 37.96 -10.39
C THR A 29 34.71 37.87 -11.85
N ASP A 30 34.22 38.82 -12.63
CA ASP A 30 34.54 38.96 -14.03
C ASP A 30 35.96 39.54 -14.19
N SER A 31 36.92 38.73 -14.62
CA SER A 31 38.21 39.23 -15.09
C SER A 31 38.17 39.29 -16.62
N VAL A 32 38.25 40.52 -17.16
CA VAL A 32 38.58 40.94 -18.54
C VAL A 32 37.46 41.67 -19.31
N ARG A 33 37.48 43.01 -19.14
CA ARG A 33 37.15 44.12 -20.08
C ARG A 33 36.06 43.95 -21.18
N LYS A 34 35.10 44.90 -21.08
CA LYS A 34 34.33 45.62 -22.12
C LYS A 34 33.29 44.82 -22.93
N ASN A 35 32.08 44.74 -22.40
CA ASN A 35 30.90 45.37 -23.01
C ASN A 35 29.76 45.47 -21.98
N ARG A 36 29.08 46.63 -21.95
CA ARG A 36 27.94 46.88 -21.06
C ARG A 36 26.77 45.99 -21.48
N TYR A 37 26.39 45.03 -20.64
CA TYR A 37 25.02 44.53 -20.60
C TYR A 37 24.38 45.06 -19.32
N ASP A 38 23.27 45.76 -19.49
CA ASP A 38 22.42 46.24 -18.42
C ASP A 38 21.60 45.04 -17.90
N ILE A 39 22.03 44.47 -16.78
CA ILE A 39 21.27 43.41 -16.12
C ILE A 39 20.32 44.14 -15.16
N SER A 40 19.08 44.33 -15.59
CA SER A 40 18.01 44.80 -14.72
C SER A 40 17.96 43.93 -13.46
N SER A 41 17.82 44.59 -12.32
CA SER A 41 17.98 44.12 -10.95
C SER A 41 16.96 43.08 -10.46
N THR A 42 16.70 42.02 -11.22
CA THR A 42 15.89 40.90 -10.77
C THR A 42 16.83 39.78 -10.32
N PRO A 43 16.85 39.40 -9.03
CA PRO A 43 17.68 38.29 -8.57
C PRO A 43 17.22 37.00 -9.26
N VAL A 44 18.11 36.36 -10.01
CA VAL A 44 17.90 35.04 -10.58
C VAL A 44 18.26 34.02 -9.51
N GLU A 45 17.26 33.38 -8.92
CA GLU A 45 17.44 32.28 -7.97
C GLU A 45 17.84 31.02 -8.77
N VAL A 46 19.10 30.63 -8.72
CA VAL A 46 19.57 29.36 -9.31
C VAL A 46 19.57 28.31 -8.19
N ARG A 47 18.56 27.44 -8.19
CA ARG A 47 18.50 26.29 -7.28
C ARG A 47 19.35 25.14 -7.85
N PHE A 48 20.21 24.59 -7.01
CA PHE A 48 20.92 23.34 -7.27
C PHE A 48 20.33 22.28 -6.35
N ASP A 49 19.71 21.25 -6.93
CA ASP A 49 19.49 20.01 -6.19
C ASP A 49 20.78 19.20 -6.19
N LEU A 50 21.37 19.06 -5.00
CA LEU A 50 22.50 18.16 -4.81
C LEU A 50 21.94 16.74 -4.61
N PRO A 51 22.30 15.76 -5.47
CA PRO A 51 21.86 14.39 -5.27
C PRO A 51 22.44 13.88 -3.95
N GLY A 52 21.56 13.50 -3.02
CA GLY A 52 21.91 12.92 -1.72
C GLY A 52 21.68 13.78 -0.48
N THR A 53 21.14 15.00 -0.61
CA THR A 53 20.64 15.77 0.54
C THR A 53 19.11 15.81 0.51
N ARG A 54 18.43 14.77 1.05
CA ARG A 54 17.03 14.96 1.48
C ARG A 54 17.02 16.15 2.43
N ARG A 55 16.24 17.20 2.12
CA ARG A 55 15.92 18.21 3.13
C ARG A 55 15.23 17.45 4.25
N ILE A 56 15.89 17.29 5.39
CA ILE A 56 15.22 16.84 6.61
C ILE A 56 14.38 18.03 7.06
N THR A 57 13.27 18.27 6.38
CA THR A 57 12.11 18.95 6.98
C THR A 57 11.80 18.10 8.19
N HIS A 58 11.96 18.65 9.40
CA HIS A 58 11.56 17.94 10.61
C HIS A 58 10.07 17.59 10.46
N MET A 59 9.77 16.36 10.06
CA MET A 59 8.42 15.80 10.10
C MET A 59 8.04 15.71 11.57
N SER A 60 7.30 16.71 12.05
CA SER A 60 6.87 16.75 13.44
C SER A 60 5.51 16.08 13.66
N GLU A 61 4.74 15.82 12.60
CA GLU A 61 3.37 15.33 12.70
C GLU A 61 2.96 14.54 11.44
N LEU A 62 2.37 13.37 11.66
CA LEU A 62 1.66 12.56 10.67
C LEU A 62 0.22 12.41 11.17
N SER A 63 -0.75 12.82 10.35
CA SER A 63 -2.18 12.79 10.72
C SER A 63 -2.97 11.89 9.79
N PHE A 64 -3.95 11.17 10.34
CA PHE A 64 -4.90 10.36 9.59
C PHE A 64 -6.31 10.92 9.80
N ARG A 65 -7.03 11.19 8.71
CA ARG A 65 -8.40 11.71 8.74
C ARG A 65 -9.32 10.75 7.99
N GLY A 66 -10.25 10.13 8.70
CA GLY A 66 -11.33 9.37 8.09
C GLY A 66 -12.30 10.28 7.34
N ILE A 67 -12.69 9.86 6.14
CA ILE A 67 -13.63 10.55 5.26
C ILE A 67 -14.82 9.61 5.01
N ASP A 68 -16.01 10.06 5.41
CA ASP A 68 -17.27 9.38 5.11
C ASP A 68 -17.78 9.91 3.75
N ILE A 69 -17.76 9.04 2.75
CA ILE A 69 -18.25 9.34 1.39
C ILE A 69 -19.66 8.78 1.15
N GLY A 70 -20.33 8.30 2.20
CA GLY A 70 -21.60 7.60 2.10
C GLY A 70 -21.46 6.17 1.57
N ARG A 71 -22.61 5.59 1.23
CA ARG A 71 -22.70 4.24 0.65
C ARG A 71 -22.54 4.33 -0.85
N VAL A 72 -21.60 3.55 -1.39
CA VAL A 72 -21.36 3.39 -2.83
C VAL A 72 -22.26 2.27 -3.35
N GLU A 73 -23.04 2.55 -4.39
CA GLU A 73 -23.80 1.51 -5.10
C GLU A 73 -23.03 0.98 -6.33
N PRO A 74 -23.36 -0.23 -6.83
CA PRO A 74 -22.68 -0.80 -7.98
C PRO A 74 -22.71 0.10 -9.22
N GLY A 75 -21.52 0.42 -9.76
CA GLY A 75 -21.37 1.26 -10.96
C GLY A 75 -21.43 2.77 -10.69
N GLU A 76 -21.51 3.21 -9.43
CA GLU A 76 -21.44 4.63 -9.08
C GLU A 76 -20.00 5.16 -9.04
N ASP A 77 -19.89 6.47 -9.23
CA ASP A 77 -18.61 7.20 -9.14
C ASP A 77 -18.17 7.32 -7.68
N LEU A 78 -16.92 6.92 -7.40
CA LEU A 78 -16.31 7.01 -6.07
C LEU A 78 -15.65 8.37 -5.80
N VAL A 79 -15.15 9.02 -6.85
CA VAL A 79 -14.32 10.22 -6.78
C VAL A 79 -15.19 11.45 -6.53
N GLU A 80 -16.36 11.53 -7.15
CA GLU A 80 -17.34 12.61 -6.97
C GLU A 80 -17.65 12.88 -5.50
N PRO A 81 -18.23 11.93 -4.74
CA PRO A 81 -18.55 12.13 -3.33
C PRO A 81 -17.29 12.37 -2.47
N LEU A 82 -16.16 11.74 -2.81
CA LEU A 82 -14.90 11.95 -2.08
C LEU A 82 -14.41 13.40 -2.17
N VAL A 83 -14.42 13.99 -3.38
CA VAL A 83 -14.02 15.39 -3.57
C VAL A 83 -15.03 16.35 -2.94
N GLU A 84 -16.32 16.05 -3.00
CA GLU A 84 -17.34 16.86 -2.33
C GLU A 84 -17.12 16.91 -0.81
N THR A 85 -16.98 15.76 -0.16
CA THR A 85 -16.75 15.69 1.29
C THR A 85 -15.41 16.35 1.68
N THR A 86 -14.34 16.09 0.92
CA THR A 86 -13.02 16.66 1.25
C THR A 86 -12.96 18.16 1.04
N ASN A 87 -13.58 18.73 0.01
CA ASN A 87 -13.58 20.18 -0.19
C ASN A 87 -14.23 20.96 0.97
N ASP A 88 -15.23 20.39 1.62
CA ASP A 88 -15.93 21.02 2.73
C ASP A 88 -15.23 20.80 4.08
N GLU A 89 -14.74 19.58 4.34
CA GLU A 89 -14.24 19.20 5.67
C GLU A 89 -12.70 19.21 5.78
N TYR A 90 -12.01 18.73 4.74
CA TYR A 90 -10.58 18.47 4.78
C TYR A 90 -9.98 18.48 3.36
N PRO A 91 -9.81 19.68 2.75
CA PRO A 91 -9.40 19.78 1.35
C PRO A 91 -8.08 19.06 1.10
N LEU A 92 -8.02 18.29 0.01
CA LEU A 92 -6.81 17.56 -0.39
C LEU A 92 -5.68 18.54 -0.75
N GLN A 93 -4.44 18.15 -0.43
CA GLN A 93 -3.24 18.96 -0.60
C GLN A 93 -2.11 18.12 -1.19
N ASP A 94 -1.15 18.80 -1.83
CA ASP A 94 0.06 18.16 -2.35
C ASP A 94 0.74 17.29 -1.29
N GLY A 95 1.04 16.04 -1.65
CA GLY A 95 1.67 15.06 -0.77
C GLY A 95 0.70 14.32 0.16
N ASP A 96 -0.62 14.50 0.02
CA ASP A 96 -1.58 13.63 0.71
C ASP A 96 -1.56 12.22 0.13
N VAL A 97 -1.78 11.23 0.99
CA VAL A 97 -2.01 9.83 0.61
C VAL A 97 -3.45 9.46 0.92
N VAL A 98 -4.24 9.19 -0.12
CA VAL A 98 -5.64 8.77 0.00
C VAL A 98 -5.69 7.24 0.03
N VAL A 99 -6.02 6.68 1.19
CA VAL A 99 -6.17 5.23 1.37
C VAL A 99 -7.65 4.88 1.30
N ILE A 100 -8.00 3.93 0.42
CA ILE A 100 -9.38 3.55 0.09
C ILE A 100 -9.52 2.05 0.29
N THR A 101 -10.60 1.58 0.93
CA THR A 101 -10.84 0.14 1.02
C THR A 101 -11.13 -0.45 -0.35
N SER A 102 -10.55 -1.62 -0.63
CA SER A 102 -10.74 -2.40 -1.87
C SER A 102 -12.22 -2.61 -2.18
N LYS A 103 -13.04 -2.78 -1.13
CA LYS A 103 -14.46 -3.09 -1.21
C LYS A 103 -15.29 -2.03 -1.89
N VAL A 104 -15.07 -0.75 -1.57
CA VAL A 104 -15.81 0.33 -2.24
C VAL A 104 -15.39 0.50 -3.69
N VAL A 105 -14.11 0.25 -3.99
CA VAL A 105 -13.60 0.23 -5.38
C VAL A 105 -14.21 -0.94 -6.16
N SER A 106 -14.17 -2.16 -5.61
CA SER A 106 -14.82 -3.33 -6.19
C SER A 106 -16.31 -3.11 -6.43
N THR A 107 -16.99 -2.41 -5.52
CA THR A 107 -18.41 -2.08 -5.68
C THR A 107 -18.62 -1.12 -6.85
N ALA A 108 -17.89 -0.01 -6.89
CA ALA A 108 -17.92 0.95 -7.99
C ALA A 108 -17.61 0.28 -9.35
N GLU A 109 -16.66 -0.65 -9.36
CA GLU A 109 -16.26 -1.43 -10.55
C GLU A 109 -17.16 -2.63 -10.87
N THR A 110 -18.21 -2.86 -10.07
CA THR A 110 -19.16 -4.00 -10.23
C THR A 110 -18.49 -5.39 -10.20
N ARG A 111 -17.46 -5.55 -9.37
CA ARG A 111 -16.72 -6.80 -9.17
C ARG A 111 -17.49 -7.81 -8.30
N PHE A 112 -18.60 -8.32 -8.83
CA PHE A 112 -19.46 -9.29 -8.15
C PHE A 112 -19.65 -10.57 -8.99
N VAL A 113 -19.76 -11.71 -8.30
CA VAL A 113 -20.11 -13.00 -8.90
C VAL A 113 -21.32 -13.57 -8.18
N ALA A 114 -22.38 -13.87 -8.94
CA ALA A 114 -23.56 -14.55 -8.39
C ALA A 114 -23.21 -16.02 -8.10
N ALA A 115 -23.37 -16.45 -6.85
CA ALA A 115 -23.00 -17.80 -6.42
C ALA A 115 -23.68 -18.90 -7.24
N ASP A 116 -24.96 -18.71 -7.57
CA ASP A 116 -25.76 -19.68 -8.34
C ASP A 116 -25.36 -19.76 -9.82
N SER A 117 -24.51 -18.84 -10.30
CA SER A 117 -23.96 -18.86 -11.66
C SER A 117 -22.62 -19.60 -11.75
N VAL A 118 -21.99 -19.91 -10.62
CA VAL A 118 -20.66 -20.52 -10.56
C VAL A 118 -20.74 -21.99 -10.99
N THR A 119 -19.88 -22.38 -11.93
CA THR A 119 -19.75 -23.79 -12.34
C THR A 119 -18.72 -24.49 -11.47
N VAL A 120 -19.19 -25.37 -10.59
CA VAL A 120 -18.34 -26.17 -9.69
C VAL A 120 -17.79 -27.40 -10.42
N THR A 121 -16.49 -27.66 -10.28
CA THR A 121 -15.82 -28.85 -10.82
C THR A 121 -15.51 -29.89 -9.74
N ASP A 122 -15.19 -31.12 -10.13
CA ASP A 122 -14.76 -32.17 -9.19
C ASP A 122 -13.52 -31.76 -8.36
N ARG A 123 -12.68 -30.84 -8.86
CA ARG A 123 -11.54 -30.33 -8.08
C ARG A 123 -12.05 -29.49 -6.91
N ASP A 124 -13.01 -28.62 -7.18
CA ASP A 124 -13.51 -27.65 -6.21
C ASP A 124 -14.27 -28.37 -5.09
N GLU A 125 -15.09 -29.37 -5.44
CA GLU A 125 -15.71 -30.31 -4.49
C GLU A 125 -14.67 -30.99 -3.58
N ARG A 126 -13.61 -31.57 -4.15
CA ARG A 126 -12.56 -32.24 -3.35
C ARG A 126 -11.80 -31.28 -2.43
N VAL A 127 -11.63 -30.03 -2.83
CA VAL A 127 -10.96 -29.02 -1.99
C VAL A 127 -11.92 -28.57 -0.89
N ALA A 128 -13.19 -28.32 -1.21
CA ALA A 128 -14.25 -28.03 -0.25
C ALA A 128 -14.39 -29.14 0.80
N ASP A 129 -14.38 -30.42 0.40
CA ASP A 129 -14.43 -31.57 1.30
C ASP A 129 -13.31 -31.57 2.37
N VAL A 130 -12.12 -31.06 2.02
CA VAL A 130 -10.96 -31.03 2.91
C VAL A 130 -10.90 -29.75 3.74
N THR A 131 -11.32 -28.62 3.15
CA THR A 131 -11.17 -27.29 3.75
C THR A 131 -12.41 -26.85 4.52
N GLY A 132 -13.58 -27.41 4.21
CA GLY A 132 -14.88 -26.99 4.72
C GLY A 132 -15.43 -25.71 4.08
N LEU A 133 -14.77 -25.16 3.05
CA LEU A 133 -15.24 -23.98 2.31
C LEU A 133 -16.39 -24.33 1.36
N ASP A 134 -17.17 -23.33 0.95
CA ASP A 134 -18.20 -23.50 -0.08
C ASP A 134 -17.53 -23.85 -1.43
N PRO A 135 -17.95 -24.91 -2.14
CA PRO A 135 -17.31 -25.30 -3.41
C PRO A 135 -17.44 -24.23 -4.50
N ARG A 136 -18.44 -23.34 -4.43
CA ARG A 136 -18.59 -22.19 -5.34
C ARG A 136 -17.55 -21.12 -5.04
N GLU A 137 -17.29 -20.84 -3.76
CA GLU A 137 -16.21 -19.95 -3.35
C GLU A 137 -14.86 -20.50 -3.81
N VAL A 138 -14.61 -21.79 -3.56
CA VAL A 138 -13.38 -22.46 -4.03
C VAL A 138 -13.22 -22.33 -5.54
N ALA A 139 -14.27 -22.55 -6.33
CA ALA A 139 -14.21 -22.41 -7.78
C ALA A 139 -13.78 -21.00 -8.19
N VAL A 140 -14.40 -19.97 -7.61
CA VAL A 140 -14.05 -18.56 -7.86
C VAL A 140 -12.62 -18.24 -7.42
N ILE A 141 -12.17 -18.73 -6.25
CA ILE A 141 -10.79 -18.55 -5.78
C ILE A 141 -9.78 -19.07 -6.81
N TYR A 142 -10.04 -20.24 -7.40
CA TYR A 142 -9.17 -20.81 -8.44
C TYR A 142 -9.27 -20.12 -9.80
N GLU A 143 -10.35 -19.39 -10.08
CA GLU A 143 -10.47 -18.55 -11.27
C GLU A 143 -9.68 -17.25 -11.09
N GLU A 144 -9.72 -16.65 -9.90
CA GLU A 144 -9.09 -15.37 -9.59
C GLU A 144 -7.61 -15.50 -9.18
N SER A 145 -7.14 -16.69 -8.80
CA SER A 145 -5.81 -16.85 -8.21
C SER A 145 -5.20 -18.23 -8.37
N GLU A 146 -3.91 -18.34 -8.05
CA GLU A 146 -3.26 -19.62 -7.84
C GLU A 146 -3.24 -19.99 -6.36
N VAL A 147 -3.85 -21.13 -6.01
CA VAL A 147 -3.82 -21.66 -4.64
C VAL A 147 -2.46 -22.27 -4.33
N LEU A 148 -1.79 -21.74 -3.30
CA LEU A 148 -0.47 -22.20 -2.84
C LEU A 148 -0.54 -23.19 -1.67
N GLY A 149 -1.59 -23.08 -0.86
CA GLY A 149 -1.78 -23.90 0.34
C GLY A 149 -3.08 -23.55 1.08
N ALA A 150 -3.23 -24.10 2.28
CA ALA A 150 -4.36 -23.83 3.16
C ALA A 150 -3.90 -23.65 4.60
N ILE A 151 -4.59 -22.79 5.33
CA ILE A 151 -4.45 -22.50 6.75
C ILE A 151 -5.67 -23.11 7.44
N PRO A 152 -5.52 -24.11 8.33
CA PRO A 152 -6.64 -24.71 9.04
C PRO A 152 -7.03 -23.82 10.23
N VAL A 153 -7.80 -22.76 9.96
CA VAL A 153 -8.22 -21.74 10.94
C VAL A 153 -8.95 -22.38 12.11
N GLY A 154 -9.84 -23.35 11.86
CA GLY A 154 -10.57 -24.08 12.90
C GLY A 154 -9.68 -24.92 13.83
N ASP A 155 -8.55 -25.44 13.33
CA ASP A 155 -7.67 -26.31 14.12
C ASP A 155 -6.61 -25.51 14.92
N ILE A 156 -6.12 -24.41 14.36
CA ILE A 156 -5.02 -23.62 14.94
C ILE A 156 -5.54 -22.37 15.66
N GLY A 157 -6.64 -21.79 15.18
CA GLY A 157 -7.18 -20.52 15.63
C GLY A 157 -8.23 -20.62 16.72
N LYS A 158 -8.88 -21.79 16.91
CA LYS A 158 -10.04 -21.89 17.82
C LYS A 158 -9.73 -21.44 19.24
N ASP A 159 -8.66 -21.94 19.85
CA ASP A 159 -8.30 -21.56 21.22
C ASP A 159 -7.87 -20.07 21.30
N LEU A 160 -7.18 -19.57 20.29
CA LEU A 160 -6.61 -18.22 20.26
C LEU A 160 -7.66 -17.13 19.95
N LEU A 161 -8.62 -17.43 19.08
CA LEU A 161 -9.70 -16.55 18.66
C LEU A 161 -10.81 -16.48 19.71
N LEU A 162 -11.16 -17.60 20.35
CA LEU A 162 -12.17 -17.62 21.42
C LEU A 162 -11.72 -16.86 22.67
N GLU A 163 -10.42 -16.82 22.95
CA GLU A 163 -9.86 -15.99 24.04
C GLU A 163 -10.04 -14.48 23.81
N GLN A 164 -10.15 -14.03 22.55
CA GLN A 164 -10.34 -12.63 22.18
C GLN A 164 -11.79 -12.29 21.81
N ALA A 165 -12.68 -13.29 21.81
CA ALA A 165 -14.06 -13.12 21.40
C ALA A 165 -14.85 -12.29 22.42
N VAL A 166 -15.58 -11.30 21.92
CA VAL A 166 -16.56 -10.53 22.73
C VAL A 166 -17.71 -11.45 23.17
N ASP A 167 -18.12 -12.36 22.30
CA ASP A 167 -19.12 -13.40 22.55
C ASP A 167 -18.64 -14.73 21.98
N THR A 168 -18.54 -15.74 22.84
CA THR A 168 -17.98 -17.05 22.49
C THR A 168 -18.85 -17.81 21.50
N GLU A 169 -20.18 -17.74 21.63
CA GLU A 169 -21.12 -18.46 20.75
C GLU A 169 -21.06 -17.90 19.32
N THR A 170 -21.11 -16.57 19.17
CA THR A 170 -20.95 -15.90 17.88
C THR A 170 -19.58 -16.17 17.25
N ALA A 171 -18.52 -16.24 18.05
CA ALA A 171 -17.19 -16.56 17.55
C ALA A 171 -17.07 -18.02 17.10
N GLU A 172 -17.69 -18.97 17.82
CA GLU A 172 -17.78 -20.36 17.36
C GLU A 172 -18.55 -20.47 16.04
N GLU A 173 -19.68 -19.78 15.90
CA GLU A 173 -20.41 -19.74 14.62
C GLU A 173 -19.57 -19.14 13.47
N ALA A 174 -18.78 -18.10 13.75
CA ALA A 174 -17.89 -17.50 12.75
C ALA A 174 -16.76 -18.45 12.33
N ILE A 175 -16.16 -19.17 13.29
CA ILE A 175 -15.13 -20.18 13.02
C ILE A 175 -15.70 -21.35 12.23
N GLU A 176 -16.93 -21.78 12.52
CA GLU A 176 -17.62 -22.84 11.76
C GLU A 176 -17.90 -22.44 10.31
N ARG A 177 -18.07 -21.14 10.04
CA ARG A 177 -18.23 -20.61 8.67
C ARG A 177 -16.91 -20.48 7.91
N MET A 178 -15.77 -20.38 8.60
CA MET A 178 -14.44 -20.31 7.99
C MET A 178 -13.49 -21.33 8.62
N PRO A 179 -13.72 -22.63 8.40
CA PRO A 179 -12.91 -23.70 8.98
C PRO A 179 -11.46 -23.71 8.46
N ALA A 180 -11.24 -23.23 7.24
CA ALA A 180 -9.93 -23.04 6.66
C ALA A 180 -9.91 -21.79 5.78
N ALA A 181 -8.71 -21.30 5.50
CA ALA A 181 -8.48 -20.25 4.54
C ALA A 181 -7.43 -20.69 3.52
N LEU A 182 -7.66 -20.45 2.24
CA LEU A 182 -6.71 -20.76 1.17
C LEU A 182 -5.68 -19.65 1.08
N LEU A 183 -4.40 -20.03 1.11
CA LEU A 183 -3.32 -19.10 0.81
C LEU A 183 -3.12 -19.06 -0.70
N THR A 184 -3.28 -17.88 -1.29
CA THR A 184 -3.32 -17.69 -2.74
C THR A 184 -2.28 -16.69 -3.22
N ASP A 185 -1.89 -16.81 -4.49
CA ASP A 185 -1.10 -15.83 -5.24
C ASP A 185 -2.01 -15.19 -6.29
N ARG A 186 -2.41 -13.93 -6.06
CA ARG A 186 -3.23 -13.11 -6.97
C ARG A 186 -2.43 -11.91 -7.43
N ASN A 187 -2.20 -11.79 -8.73
CA ASN A 187 -1.37 -10.72 -9.31
C ASN A 187 0.02 -10.55 -8.66
N GLY A 188 0.58 -11.63 -8.10
CA GLY A 188 1.86 -11.57 -7.40
C GLY A 188 1.77 -11.18 -5.93
N ARG A 189 0.58 -11.11 -5.35
CA ARG A 189 0.34 -10.78 -3.95
C ARG A 189 -0.14 -12.03 -3.23
N LEU A 190 0.30 -12.19 -1.97
CA LEU A 190 -0.30 -13.21 -1.12
C LEU A 190 -1.60 -12.68 -0.58
N CYS A 191 -2.66 -13.43 -0.83
CA CYS A 191 -3.98 -13.12 -0.33
C CYS A 191 -4.62 -14.36 0.27
N THR A 192 -5.51 -14.13 1.22
CA THR A 192 -6.38 -15.13 1.80
C THR A 192 -7.62 -15.27 0.91
N ASN A 193 -7.96 -16.48 0.49
CA ASN A 193 -9.12 -16.75 -0.37
C ASN A 193 -9.21 -15.85 -1.62
N ALA A 194 -8.07 -15.44 -2.20
CA ALA A 194 -8.00 -14.50 -3.32
C ALA A 194 -8.68 -13.14 -3.09
N GLY A 195 -8.99 -12.77 -1.83
CA GLY A 195 -9.82 -11.61 -1.49
C GLY A 195 -11.30 -11.77 -1.86
N VAL A 196 -11.77 -13.01 -2.07
CA VAL A 196 -13.19 -13.32 -2.27
C VAL A 196 -13.90 -13.16 -0.93
N ASP A 197 -14.96 -12.35 -0.92
CA ASP A 197 -15.71 -12.04 0.30
C ASP A 197 -17.22 -12.18 0.07
N TRP A 198 -17.89 -12.88 1.00
CA TRP A 198 -19.35 -13.00 1.05
C TRP A 198 -20.01 -11.89 1.88
N SER A 199 -19.27 -11.31 2.82
CA SER A 199 -19.77 -10.30 3.74
C SER A 199 -20.01 -8.98 3.03
N ASN A 200 -20.92 -8.14 3.56
CA ASN A 200 -21.30 -6.83 3.03
C ASN A 200 -21.41 -6.79 1.48
N SER A 201 -21.90 -7.90 0.89
CA SER A 201 -22.13 -8.09 -0.53
C SER A 201 -23.63 -8.20 -0.79
N PRO A 202 -24.14 -7.94 -2.01
CA PRO A 202 -25.53 -8.24 -2.36
C PRO A 202 -25.89 -9.70 -2.05
N GLU A 203 -27.15 -9.95 -1.70
CA GLU A 203 -27.60 -11.30 -1.31
C GLU A 203 -27.32 -12.33 -2.41
N GLY A 204 -26.64 -13.43 -2.04
CA GLY A 204 -26.26 -14.50 -2.96
C GLY A 204 -25.08 -14.18 -3.89
N MET A 205 -24.36 -13.08 -3.67
CA MET A 205 -23.18 -12.70 -4.44
C MET A 205 -21.91 -12.72 -3.59
N MET A 206 -20.80 -13.00 -4.25
CA MET A 206 -19.44 -12.82 -3.74
C MET A 206 -18.84 -11.54 -4.35
N THR A 207 -18.20 -10.73 -3.53
CA THR A 207 -17.37 -9.60 -4.00
C THR A 207 -15.97 -10.11 -4.30
N LEU A 208 -15.42 -9.66 -5.43
CA LEU A 208 -14.03 -9.90 -5.81
C LEU A 208 -13.24 -8.62 -5.63
N LEU A 209 -11.93 -8.75 -5.39
CA LEU A 209 -11.02 -7.62 -5.49
C LEU A 209 -11.03 -7.00 -6.91
N PRO A 210 -10.59 -5.73 -7.05
CA PRO A 210 -10.35 -5.13 -8.36
C PRO A 210 -9.48 -6.04 -9.22
N GLU A 211 -9.72 -6.07 -10.54
CA GLU A 211 -8.99 -6.94 -11.47
C GLU A 211 -7.50 -6.56 -11.51
N ASP A 212 -7.23 -5.26 -11.61
CA ASP A 212 -5.90 -4.66 -11.43
C ASP A 212 -5.99 -3.50 -10.42
N PRO A 213 -5.76 -3.78 -9.12
CA PRO A 213 -5.85 -2.76 -8.08
C PRO A 213 -4.87 -1.58 -8.26
N ASP A 214 -3.73 -1.77 -8.94
CA ASP A 214 -2.81 -0.66 -9.20
C ASP A 214 -3.33 0.24 -10.32
N ALA A 215 -3.99 -0.34 -11.33
CA ALA A 215 -4.70 0.43 -12.35
C ALA A 215 -5.86 1.21 -11.75
N SER A 216 -6.69 0.58 -10.91
CA SER A 216 -7.78 1.25 -10.20
C SER A 216 -7.27 2.40 -9.33
N ALA A 217 -6.18 2.19 -8.57
CA ALA A 217 -5.56 3.26 -7.78
C ALA A 217 -5.11 4.43 -8.64
N ARG A 218 -4.53 4.15 -9.82
CA ARG A 218 -4.07 5.17 -10.76
C ARG A 218 -5.23 5.97 -11.37
N GLU A 219 -6.28 5.30 -11.81
CA GLU A 219 -7.47 5.95 -12.36
C GLU A 219 -8.16 6.85 -11.32
N ILE A 220 -8.24 6.40 -10.06
CA ILE A 220 -8.77 7.21 -8.96
C ILE A 220 -7.86 8.41 -8.70
N ARG A 221 -6.53 8.22 -8.63
CA ARG A 221 -5.57 9.31 -8.44
C ARG A 221 -5.74 10.37 -9.52
N GLU A 222 -5.65 9.98 -10.79
CA GLU A 222 -5.74 10.92 -11.93
C GLU A 222 -7.03 11.76 -11.87
N GLN A 223 -8.17 11.14 -11.52
CA GLN A 223 -9.44 11.87 -11.37
C GLN A 223 -9.46 12.80 -10.15
N LEU A 224 -8.81 12.43 -9.04
CA LEU A 224 -8.67 13.30 -7.86
C LEU A 224 -7.79 14.51 -8.19
N GLU A 225 -6.65 14.29 -8.84
CA GLU A 225 -5.72 15.34 -9.25
C GLU A 225 -6.40 16.31 -10.24
N ASP A 226 -7.13 15.78 -11.23
CA ASP A 226 -7.87 16.60 -12.20
C ASP A 226 -8.93 17.50 -11.55
N ARG A 227 -9.60 17.02 -10.48
CA ARG A 227 -10.70 17.73 -9.82
C ARG A 227 -10.27 18.65 -8.68
N THR A 228 -9.12 18.37 -8.06
CA THR A 228 -8.63 19.12 -6.90
C THR A 228 -7.41 19.98 -7.22
N GLY A 229 -6.63 19.61 -8.24
CA GLY A 229 -5.36 20.22 -8.60
C GLY A 229 -4.20 19.91 -7.65
N ALA A 230 -4.39 19.01 -6.68
CA ALA A 230 -3.35 18.56 -5.76
C ALA A 230 -2.56 17.39 -6.38
N ASP A 231 -1.28 17.26 -6.05
CA ASP A 231 -0.41 16.12 -6.39
C ASP A 231 -0.47 15.06 -5.27
N LEU A 232 -0.96 13.86 -5.57
CA LEU A 232 -1.47 12.92 -4.56
C LEU A 232 -0.97 11.50 -4.78
N ALA A 233 -1.03 10.69 -3.72
CA ALA A 233 -0.95 9.23 -3.83
C ALA A 233 -2.28 8.57 -3.48
N VAL A 234 -2.54 7.42 -4.08
CA VAL A 234 -3.70 6.56 -3.76
C VAL A 234 -3.22 5.17 -3.41
N ILE A 235 -3.75 4.61 -2.32
CA ILE A 235 -3.52 3.23 -1.89
C ILE A 235 -4.86 2.53 -1.72
N LEU A 236 -4.98 1.32 -2.27
CA LEU A 236 -6.11 0.43 -2.02
C LEU A 236 -5.75 -0.54 -0.90
N ALA A 237 -6.65 -0.69 0.07
CA ALA A 237 -6.47 -1.47 1.29
C ALA A 237 -7.41 -2.68 1.31
N ASP A 238 -6.91 -3.85 1.72
CA ASP A 238 -7.75 -5.03 1.95
C ASP A 238 -7.31 -5.78 3.21
N SER A 239 -8.27 -6.40 3.90
CA SER A 239 -8.02 -7.10 5.17
C SER A 239 -7.48 -8.51 4.93
N GLU A 240 -6.33 -8.81 5.53
CA GLU A 240 -5.67 -10.12 5.42
C GLU A 240 -5.52 -10.79 6.79
N ILE A 241 -5.59 -12.12 6.81
CA ILE A 241 -5.37 -12.90 8.04
C ILE A 241 -3.87 -12.91 8.38
N MET A 242 -3.52 -12.35 9.53
CA MET A 242 -2.16 -12.29 10.07
C MET A 242 -2.08 -12.84 11.49
N GLY A 243 -1.50 -14.03 11.63
CA GLY A 243 -1.33 -14.67 12.95
C GLY A 243 -2.68 -14.94 13.64
N SER A 244 -2.92 -14.32 14.79
CA SER A 244 -4.17 -14.45 15.57
C SER A 244 -5.33 -13.59 15.10
N GLY A 245 -5.11 -12.67 14.16
CA GLY A 245 -6.07 -11.63 13.83
C GLY A 245 -5.99 -11.18 12.39
N SER A 246 -6.57 -10.02 12.09
CA SER A 246 -6.52 -9.39 10.77
C SER A 246 -5.73 -8.09 10.80
N MET A 247 -5.20 -7.70 9.65
CA MET A 247 -4.62 -6.39 9.40
C MET A 247 -4.90 -6.01 7.95
N ASP A 248 -5.21 -4.75 7.70
CA ASP A 248 -5.32 -4.28 6.32
C ASP A 248 -3.94 -4.04 5.72
N LEU A 249 -3.75 -4.54 4.51
CA LEU A 249 -2.52 -4.41 3.73
C LEU A 249 -2.81 -3.69 2.41
N ALA A 250 -1.79 -3.04 1.86
CA ALA A 250 -1.90 -2.40 0.56
C ALA A 250 -2.03 -3.48 -0.52
N VAL A 251 -3.19 -3.51 -1.18
CA VAL A 251 -3.47 -4.38 -2.32
C VAL A 251 -3.29 -3.68 -3.65
N GLY A 252 -3.13 -2.35 -3.69
CA GLY A 252 -2.78 -1.61 -4.90
C GLY A 252 -2.33 -0.19 -4.56
N CYS A 253 -1.47 0.43 -5.37
CA CYS A 253 -1.11 1.83 -5.17
C CYS A 253 -0.65 2.57 -6.42
N SER A 254 -0.75 3.90 -6.38
CA SER A 254 -0.32 4.82 -7.43
C SER A 254 0.16 6.12 -6.79
N GLY A 255 1.23 6.71 -7.30
CA GLY A 255 1.82 7.96 -6.78
C GLY A 255 2.68 7.81 -5.55
N ILE A 256 3.02 6.58 -5.15
CA ILE A 256 3.89 6.33 -3.99
C ILE A 256 4.73 5.07 -4.21
N GLU A 257 6.02 5.15 -3.86
CA GLU A 257 6.90 3.98 -3.83
C GLU A 257 6.49 3.09 -2.65
N ALA A 258 5.89 1.94 -2.96
CA ALA A 258 5.34 1.04 -1.94
C ALA A 258 6.39 0.46 -0.99
N ILE A 259 7.67 0.46 -1.40
CA ILE A 259 8.81 -0.04 -0.63
C ILE A 259 9.94 0.99 -0.64
N ASP A 260 10.25 1.60 0.50
CA ASP A 260 11.48 2.39 0.64
C ASP A 260 12.67 1.44 0.82
N SER A 261 13.56 1.43 -0.17
CA SER A 261 14.71 0.52 -0.23
C SER A 261 15.99 1.13 0.33
N ASN A 262 15.99 1.43 1.63
CA ASN A 262 17.19 1.71 2.43
C ASN A 262 18.02 0.48 2.80
N PHE A 263 17.98 -0.61 2.00
CA PHE A 263 18.61 -1.87 2.38
C PHE A 263 20.11 -1.70 2.58
N ALA A 264 20.61 -2.15 3.75
CA ALA A 264 22.01 -2.00 4.16
C ALA A 264 22.51 -0.55 4.27
N ARG A 265 21.60 0.43 4.34
CA ARG A 265 21.96 1.80 4.72
C ARG A 265 22.63 1.79 6.10
N THR A 266 23.64 2.63 6.25
CA THR A 266 24.38 2.75 7.49
C THR A 266 23.52 3.39 8.57
N ASP A 267 23.55 2.84 9.78
CA ASP A 267 22.90 3.41 10.94
C ASP A 267 23.59 4.70 11.43
N LEU A 268 23.13 5.23 12.56
CA LEU A 268 23.68 6.43 13.21
C LEU A 268 25.18 6.31 13.56
N TYR A 269 25.73 5.10 13.57
CA TYR A 269 27.12 4.81 13.91
C TYR A 269 27.95 4.37 12.70
N GLY A 270 27.36 4.36 11.50
CA GLY A 270 28.05 4.00 10.26
C GLY A 270 28.02 2.50 9.95
N GLU A 271 27.31 1.68 10.72
CA GLU A 271 27.25 0.23 10.52
C GLU A 271 26.10 -0.13 9.57
N PRO A 272 26.30 -1.02 8.59
CA PRO A 272 25.24 -1.44 7.68
C PRO A 272 24.17 -2.22 8.45
N LYS A 273 22.92 -1.74 8.40
CA LYS A 273 21.79 -2.40 9.04
C LYS A 273 21.27 -3.54 8.16
N VAL A 274 21.15 -4.75 8.72
CA VAL A 274 20.37 -5.83 8.08
C VAL A 274 18.88 -5.47 8.25
N GLY A 275 18.33 -4.76 7.26
CA GLY A 275 17.00 -4.15 7.28
C GLY A 275 16.94 -2.92 6.36
N GLY A 276 15.88 -2.12 6.45
CA GLY A 276 15.69 -0.93 5.61
C GLY A 276 14.98 -1.23 4.29
N VAL A 277 14.08 -2.22 4.28
CA VAL A 277 13.12 -2.41 3.20
C VAL A 277 11.78 -2.19 3.86
N ASP A 278 11.40 -0.92 3.96
CA ASP A 278 10.22 -0.51 4.71
C ASP A 278 9.02 -0.58 3.78
N LEU A 279 7.97 -1.30 4.17
CA LEU A 279 6.77 -1.48 3.35
C LEU A 279 5.84 -0.27 3.55
N VAL A 280 6.28 0.90 3.07
CA VAL A 280 5.65 2.20 3.32
C VAL A 280 4.14 2.16 3.05
N ALA A 281 3.72 1.60 1.93
CA ALA A 281 2.29 1.50 1.60
C ALA A 281 1.51 0.66 2.64
N ASN A 282 2.08 -0.44 3.14
CA ASN A 282 1.46 -1.26 4.17
C ASN A 282 1.44 -0.55 5.54
N GLU A 283 2.49 0.20 5.89
CA GLU A 283 2.53 0.95 7.15
C GLU A 283 1.44 2.03 7.20
N ILE A 284 1.26 2.77 6.10
CA ILE A 284 0.17 3.76 5.97
C ILE A 284 -1.20 3.07 6.00
N THR A 285 -1.33 1.94 5.31
CA THR A 285 -2.58 1.17 5.28
C THR A 285 -2.97 0.67 6.67
N ALA A 286 -2.01 0.09 7.41
CA ALA A 286 -2.23 -0.38 8.77
C ALA A 286 -2.63 0.76 9.72
N GLY A 287 -2.04 1.95 9.56
CA GLY A 287 -2.45 3.14 10.30
C GLY A 287 -3.87 3.60 9.96
N SER A 288 -4.24 3.52 8.68
CA SER A 288 -5.57 3.88 8.17
C SER A 288 -6.66 2.90 8.60
N ALA A 289 -6.32 1.61 8.73
CA ALA A 289 -7.20 0.55 9.19
C ALA A 289 -7.81 0.82 10.57
N LEU A 290 -7.09 1.56 11.42
CA LEU A 290 -7.59 1.99 12.74
C LEU A 290 -8.79 2.94 12.65
N LEU A 291 -8.98 3.62 11.50
CA LEU A 291 -10.09 4.53 11.25
C LEU A 291 -11.18 3.93 10.36
N PHE A 292 -10.83 3.00 9.47
CA PHE A 292 -11.84 2.28 8.68
C PHE A 292 -12.83 1.55 9.57
N GLY A 293 -12.32 0.96 10.65
CA GLY A 293 -13.07 -0.02 11.42
C GLY A 293 -13.14 -1.36 10.68
N GLN A 294 -13.85 -2.33 11.24
CA GLN A 294 -13.98 -3.67 10.64
C GLN A 294 -15.45 -4.09 10.48
N THR A 295 -16.41 -3.23 10.84
CA THR A 295 -17.84 -3.55 10.85
C THR A 295 -18.68 -2.50 10.11
N ASP A 296 -19.32 -1.57 10.83
CA ASP A 296 -20.35 -0.64 10.32
C ASP A 296 -19.98 0.83 10.55
N GLU A 297 -18.70 1.11 10.75
CA GLU A 297 -18.17 2.44 11.04
C GLU A 297 -18.30 3.41 9.86
N ARG A 298 -18.50 2.90 8.63
CA ARG A 298 -18.80 3.66 7.39
C ARG A 298 -17.73 4.68 6.99
N ILE A 299 -16.47 4.39 7.27
CA ILE A 299 -15.34 5.21 6.82
C ILE A 299 -14.53 4.39 5.82
N PRO A 300 -14.83 4.41 4.51
CA PRO A 300 -14.10 3.62 3.54
C PRO A 300 -12.85 4.33 3.00
N VAL A 301 -12.64 5.61 3.37
CA VAL A 301 -11.51 6.43 2.91
C VAL A 301 -10.83 7.11 4.07
N VAL A 302 -9.49 7.14 4.05
CA VAL A 302 -8.65 7.87 4.99
C VAL A 302 -7.63 8.70 4.22
N VAL A 303 -7.48 9.96 4.61
CA VAL A 303 -6.41 10.83 4.11
C VAL A 303 -5.28 10.86 5.14
N ALA A 304 -4.10 10.37 4.75
CA ALA A 304 -2.87 10.50 5.53
C ALA A 304 -2.06 11.70 5.03
N ARG A 305 -1.70 12.61 5.94
CA ARG A 305 -1.00 13.87 5.62
C ARG A 305 0.23 14.06 6.49
N GLY A 306 1.30 14.57 5.87
CA GLY A 306 2.56 14.94 6.53
C GLY A 306 3.68 13.91 6.37
N LEU A 307 3.50 12.90 5.51
CA LEU A 307 4.52 11.93 5.14
C LEU A 307 5.37 12.46 3.98
N ASP A 308 6.69 12.30 4.06
CA ASP A 308 7.61 12.47 2.94
C ASP A 308 7.83 11.10 2.27
N TYR A 309 7.41 10.95 1.02
CA TYR A 309 7.52 9.71 0.25
C TYR A 309 8.04 10.00 -1.16
N GLU A 310 8.57 8.97 -1.81
CA GLU A 310 9.01 9.06 -3.21
C GLU A 310 7.88 8.62 -4.14
N ASP A 311 7.77 9.27 -5.31
CA ASP A 311 6.81 8.88 -6.32
C ASP A 311 7.07 7.46 -6.81
N GLY A 312 6.01 6.67 -6.94
CA GLY A 312 6.10 5.29 -7.40
C GLY A 312 4.77 4.75 -7.87
N GLU A 313 4.81 3.54 -8.42
CA GLU A 313 3.65 2.90 -9.02
C GLU A 313 3.61 1.42 -8.65
N GLY A 314 2.43 1.00 -8.17
CA GLY A 314 2.09 -0.37 -7.87
C GLY A 314 2.76 -0.98 -6.64
N VAL A 315 2.07 -1.97 -6.05
CA VAL A 315 2.66 -2.76 -4.96
C VAL A 315 3.49 -3.91 -5.57
N PRO A 316 4.75 -4.10 -5.15
CA PRO A 316 5.65 -5.06 -5.79
C PRO A 316 5.16 -6.51 -5.75
N ASN A 317 5.39 -7.21 -6.87
CA ASN A 317 5.04 -8.61 -7.05
C ASN A 317 5.98 -9.53 -6.24
N ALA A 318 5.46 -10.10 -5.15
CA ALA A 318 6.18 -11.05 -4.30
C ALA A 318 5.93 -12.53 -4.68
N GLY A 319 4.87 -12.83 -5.44
CA GLY A 319 4.39 -14.20 -5.69
C GLY A 319 5.45 -15.14 -6.25
N GLY A 320 6.24 -14.67 -7.22
CA GLY A 320 7.35 -15.43 -7.82
C GLY A 320 8.52 -15.71 -6.87
N LEU A 321 8.70 -14.91 -5.83
CA LEU A 321 9.69 -15.14 -4.77
C LEU A 321 9.17 -16.18 -3.78
N ILE A 322 7.89 -16.10 -3.42
CA ILE A 322 7.27 -16.96 -2.41
C ILE A 322 7.17 -18.40 -2.87
N ARG A 323 6.80 -18.70 -4.13
CA ARG A 323 6.77 -20.09 -4.63
C ARG A 323 8.13 -20.78 -4.52
N ARG A 324 9.19 -20.04 -4.87
CA ARG A 324 10.59 -20.51 -4.74
C ARG A 324 11.00 -20.60 -3.27
N GLY A 325 10.52 -19.66 -2.45
CA GLY A 325 10.71 -19.61 -1.01
C GLY A 325 10.10 -20.81 -0.31
N LEU A 326 8.80 -21.05 -0.47
CA LEU A 326 8.03 -22.09 0.22
C LEU A 326 8.62 -23.49 0.04
N ARG A 327 8.95 -23.88 -1.20
CA ARG A 327 9.62 -25.17 -1.45
C ARG A 327 10.98 -25.26 -0.75
N LYS A 328 11.77 -24.19 -0.79
CA LYS A 328 13.06 -24.14 -0.10
C LYS A 328 12.89 -24.14 1.42
N THR A 329 11.87 -23.45 1.95
CA THR A 329 11.54 -23.42 3.37
C THR A 329 11.16 -24.81 3.85
N ILE A 330 10.25 -25.50 3.17
CA ILE A 330 9.90 -26.90 3.50
C ILE A 330 11.15 -27.78 3.49
N GLN A 331 11.95 -27.73 2.43
CA GLN A 331 13.20 -28.50 2.34
C GLN A 331 14.19 -28.18 3.48
N LEU A 332 14.34 -26.91 3.82
CA LEU A 332 15.23 -26.46 4.90
C LEU A 332 14.71 -26.92 6.26
N THR A 333 13.40 -26.76 6.53
CA THR A 333 12.75 -27.20 7.77
C THR A 333 12.84 -28.72 7.92
N THR A 334 12.59 -29.50 6.87
CA THR A 334 12.77 -30.96 6.89
C THR A 334 14.22 -31.33 7.21
N ARG A 335 15.21 -30.65 6.61
CA ARG A 335 16.64 -30.89 6.90
C ARG A 335 17.01 -30.51 8.33
N LEU A 336 16.48 -29.40 8.86
CA LEU A 336 16.68 -28.96 10.24
C LEU A 336 16.10 -29.97 11.22
N LYS A 337 14.82 -30.34 11.06
CA LYS A 337 14.13 -31.30 11.93
C LYS A 337 14.77 -32.69 11.87
N ALA A 338 15.19 -33.14 10.69
CA ALA A 338 15.94 -34.37 10.56
C ALA A 338 17.25 -34.35 11.37
N ARG A 339 17.93 -33.20 11.48
CA ARG A 339 19.16 -33.07 12.29
C ARG A 339 18.92 -32.83 13.78
N GLU A 340 17.74 -32.35 14.17
CA GLU A 340 17.36 -32.25 15.60
C GLU A 340 16.92 -33.61 16.16
N TRP A 341 16.41 -34.50 15.32
CA TRP A 341 15.86 -35.80 15.71
C TRP A 341 16.87 -36.96 15.67
N PHE A 342 18.11 -36.71 15.23
CA PHE A 342 19.26 -37.63 15.28
C PHE A 342 20.39 -37.01 16.08
#